data_AF-A0A2D4N3G1-F1
#
_entry.id   AF-A0A2D4N3G1-F1
#
_cell.length_a   1.000
_cell.length_b   1.000
_cell.length_c   1.000
_cell.angle_alpha   90.00
_cell.angle_beta   90.00
_cell.angle_gamma   90.00
#
_symmetry.space_group_name_H-M   'P 1'
#
loop_
_entity.id
_entity.type
_entity.pdbx_description
1 polymer ?
#
loop_
_entity_poly.entity_id
_entity_poly.type
_entity_poly.pdbx_seq_one_letter_code
_entity_poly.pdbx_strand_id
1 'polypeptide(L)'
;IDTSIHVIQLLQKLESDLESHLIAFRCSLQLLGNIATGNRDSQNSIWKLAFPSLFLNCLNHQDEKIIDYCSIVLFMCLNPERSKQLQEQNNLKIAVRVFQASRRCPELKWTTLIVTNHLLQCHELVKALYAKLSDPERTSLLELILSEMKESSVLIGEEMATFLAASFEEKSQSVLRLVSATNGDEEALVAIRLLDVLCEVTSNPEELQHLQTCPGLLEVAISLLKLVHLAGKQTTNIFTTTYSTEQEEISHPAVGFKSHLIRLIGNLCYRNKGNQDKVYELNGIPLILDNCSIDDNNPFINQWAVYAIHNLTEENKRNQEFIARMEQQGPADNPVLRSLGLKIESRDQKLILKSVKQVPDP
;
A
#
# COMPACT_ATOMS: atom_id res chain seq x y z
N ILE A 1 13.46 35.86 -20.46
CA ILE A 1 13.20 34.96 -19.30
C ILE A 1 13.33 35.75 -18.01
N ASP A 2 14.46 36.41 -17.77
CA ASP A 2 14.73 37.22 -16.57
C ASP A 2 13.65 38.27 -16.30
N THR A 3 13.31 39.10 -17.29
CA THR A 3 12.23 40.10 -17.18
C THR A 3 10.88 39.46 -16.86
N SER A 4 10.57 38.32 -17.47
CA SER A 4 9.31 37.60 -17.25
C SER A 4 9.22 37.04 -15.83
N ILE A 5 10.30 36.44 -15.31
CA ILE A 5 10.35 35.92 -13.94
C ILE A 5 10.30 37.07 -12.93
N HIS A 6 10.95 38.19 -13.20
CA HIS A 6 10.87 39.37 -12.34
C HIS A 6 9.45 39.94 -12.27
N VAL A 7 8.76 40.06 -13.41
CA VAL A 7 7.35 40.48 -13.45
C VAL A 7 6.46 39.51 -12.67
N ILE A 8 6.69 38.19 -12.83
CA ILE A 8 5.96 37.18 -12.05
C ILE A 8 6.19 37.34 -10.54
N GLN A 9 7.44 37.53 -10.10
CA GLN A 9 7.76 37.73 -8.70
C GLN A 9 7.15 39.01 -8.12
N LEU A 10 6.99 40.06 -8.94
CA LEU A 10 6.29 41.29 -8.56
C LEU A 10 4.79 41.05 -8.44
N LEU A 11 4.17 40.40 -9.44
CA LEU A 11 2.75 40.04 -9.41
C LEU A 11 2.40 39.17 -8.19
N GLN A 12 3.31 38.29 -7.79
CA GLN A 12 3.16 37.42 -6.63
C GLN A 12 3.19 38.16 -5.28
N LYS A 13 3.77 39.37 -5.23
CA LYS A 13 3.88 40.20 -4.00
C LYS A 13 2.75 41.22 -3.87
N LEU A 14 1.94 41.40 -4.91
CA LEU A 14 0.81 42.31 -4.87
C LEU A 14 -0.35 41.60 -4.15
N GLU A 15 -0.62 41.99 -2.91
CA GLU A 15 -1.86 41.66 -2.22
C GLU A 15 -3.02 42.38 -2.90
N SER A 16 -3.70 41.75 -3.87
CA SER A 16 -5.01 42.24 -4.31
C SER A 16 -5.85 41.16 -4.98
N ASP A 17 -7.10 41.00 -4.51
CA ASP A 17 -8.20 40.19 -5.10
C ASP A 17 -8.68 40.69 -6.48
N LEU A 18 -7.84 41.44 -7.21
CA LEU A 18 -8.24 42.00 -8.49
C LEU A 18 -8.01 40.94 -9.59
N GLU A 19 -9.10 40.40 -10.14
CA GLU A 19 -9.10 39.33 -11.17
C GLU A 19 -8.10 39.57 -12.32
N SER A 20 -7.87 40.83 -12.70
CA SER A 20 -6.89 41.17 -13.75
C SER A 20 -5.45 40.81 -13.40
N HIS A 21 -5.04 40.89 -12.12
CA HIS A 21 -3.71 40.46 -11.68
C HIS A 21 -3.58 38.93 -11.71
N LEU A 22 -4.62 38.20 -11.28
CA LEU A 22 -4.65 36.74 -11.37
C LEU A 22 -4.55 36.27 -12.83
N ILE A 23 -5.29 36.91 -13.74
CA ILE A 23 -5.20 36.62 -15.18
C ILE A 23 -3.78 36.88 -15.70
N ALA A 24 -3.19 38.03 -15.38
CA ALA A 24 -1.82 38.34 -15.82
C ALA A 24 -0.81 37.33 -15.27
N PHE A 25 -0.96 36.90 -14.02
CA PHE A 25 -0.08 35.92 -13.39
C PHE A 25 -0.23 34.53 -14.02
N ARG A 26 -1.46 34.06 -14.21
CA ARG A 26 -1.79 32.81 -14.93
C ARG A 26 -1.18 32.82 -16.34
N CYS A 27 -1.39 33.88 -17.12
CA CYS A 27 -0.82 34.03 -18.47
C CYS A 27 0.71 34.02 -18.46
N SER A 28 1.33 34.62 -17.44
CA SER A 28 2.79 34.66 -17.32
C SER A 28 3.38 33.27 -17.04
N LEU A 29 2.74 32.46 -16.18
CA LEU A 29 3.15 31.07 -15.95
C LEU A 29 2.96 30.20 -17.20
N GLN A 30 1.83 30.35 -17.89
CA GLN A 30 1.60 29.63 -19.15
C GLN A 30 2.66 29.98 -20.21
N LEU A 31 3.04 31.26 -20.32
CA LEU A 31 4.11 31.69 -21.21
C LEU A 31 5.45 31.05 -20.84
N LEU A 32 5.80 31.01 -19.55
CA LEU A 32 7.02 30.32 -19.11
C LEU A 32 6.99 28.83 -19.46
N GLY A 33 5.83 28.17 -19.31
CA GLY A 33 5.67 26.76 -19.65
C GLY A 33 5.98 26.54 -21.14
N ASN A 34 5.40 27.36 -22.01
CA ASN A 34 5.63 27.29 -23.44
C ASN A 34 7.09 27.56 -23.83
N ILE A 35 7.77 28.50 -23.15
CA ILE A 35 9.19 28.82 -23.38
C ILE A 35 10.10 27.67 -22.92
N ALA A 36 9.72 26.95 -21.86
CA ALA A 36 10.47 25.80 -21.34
C ALA A 36 10.33 24.55 -22.24
N THR A 37 9.24 24.42 -22.98
CA THR A 37 8.96 23.24 -23.83
C THR A 37 10.04 23.05 -24.89
N GLY A 38 10.77 21.92 -24.78
CA GLY A 38 11.78 21.52 -25.77
C GLY A 38 13.08 22.34 -25.81
N ASN A 39 13.27 23.31 -24.90
CA ASN A 39 14.45 24.17 -24.88
C ASN A 39 15.23 24.07 -23.56
N ARG A 40 16.39 23.39 -23.59
CA ARG A 40 17.22 23.16 -22.40
C ARG A 40 17.80 24.45 -21.79
N ASP A 41 18.17 25.43 -22.61
CA ASP A 41 18.73 26.70 -22.11
C ASP A 41 17.66 27.52 -21.38
N SER A 42 16.43 27.51 -21.91
CA SER A 42 15.27 28.09 -21.25
C SER A 42 14.98 27.39 -19.92
N GLN A 43 14.93 26.05 -19.91
CA GLN A 43 14.72 25.27 -18.68
C GLN A 43 15.79 25.56 -17.62
N ASN A 44 17.06 25.67 -18.04
CA ASN A 44 18.18 26.01 -17.15
C ASN A 44 18.04 27.42 -16.57
N SER A 45 17.70 28.39 -17.41
CA SER A 45 17.50 29.79 -16.99
C SER A 45 16.32 29.92 -16.04
N ILE A 46 15.20 29.27 -16.37
CA ILE A 46 14.00 29.24 -15.52
C ILE A 46 14.31 28.60 -14.18
N TRP A 47 14.94 27.42 -14.15
CA TRP A 47 15.29 26.75 -12.91
C TRP A 47 16.15 27.63 -12.00
N LYS A 48 17.21 28.24 -12.54
CA LYS A 48 18.13 29.11 -11.79
C LYS A 48 17.43 30.32 -11.14
N LEU A 49 16.40 30.86 -11.78
CA LEU A 49 15.73 32.10 -11.37
C LEU A 49 14.44 31.85 -10.57
N ALA A 50 13.76 30.74 -10.81
CA ALA A 50 12.49 30.40 -10.19
C ALA A 50 12.63 29.47 -8.98
N PHE A 51 13.61 28.56 -8.99
CA PHE A 51 13.76 27.56 -7.94
C PHE A 51 14.52 28.13 -6.72
N PRO A 52 14.10 27.82 -5.49
CA PRO A 52 12.89 27.08 -5.10
C PRO A 52 11.66 27.98 -4.89
N SER A 53 11.86 29.29 -4.68
CA SER A 53 10.85 30.17 -4.09
C SER A 53 9.61 30.36 -4.95
N LEU A 54 9.76 30.55 -6.26
CA LEU A 54 8.61 30.79 -7.15
C LEU A 54 7.71 29.56 -7.19
N PHE A 55 8.29 28.39 -7.40
CA PHE A 55 7.55 27.12 -7.43
C PHE A 55 6.83 26.88 -6.11
N LEU A 56 7.52 27.06 -4.98
CA LEU A 56 6.91 26.85 -3.66
C LEU A 56 5.72 27.79 -3.45
N ASN A 57 5.84 29.06 -3.83
CA ASN A 57 4.77 30.03 -3.64
C ASN A 57 3.55 29.72 -4.52
N CYS A 58 3.77 29.41 -5.80
CA CYS A 58 2.70 29.08 -6.74
C CYS A 58 1.96 27.80 -6.33
N LEU A 59 2.67 26.78 -5.84
CA LEU A 59 2.06 25.53 -5.39
C LEU A 59 1.18 25.69 -4.15
N ASN A 60 1.31 26.80 -3.40
CA ASN A 60 0.47 27.08 -2.22
C ASN A 60 -0.64 28.07 -2.52
N HIS A 61 -0.77 28.51 -3.77
CA HIS A 61 -1.78 29.46 -4.15
C HIS A 61 -3.17 28.84 -4.01
N GLN A 62 -4.19 29.66 -3.73
CA GLN A 62 -5.58 29.19 -3.65
C GLN A 62 -6.18 28.94 -5.04
N ASP A 63 -5.48 29.34 -6.11
CA ASP A 63 -5.96 29.31 -7.49
C ASP A 63 -5.44 28.07 -8.20
N GLU A 64 -6.35 27.19 -8.59
CA GLU A 64 -6.01 25.91 -9.22
C GLU A 64 -5.30 26.08 -10.57
N LYS A 65 -5.61 27.14 -11.34
CA LYS A 65 -4.92 27.39 -12.62
C LYS A 65 -3.47 27.84 -12.40
N ILE A 66 -3.21 28.60 -11.34
CA ILE A 66 -1.83 28.96 -10.97
C ILE A 66 -1.04 27.70 -10.59
N ILE A 67 -1.63 26.80 -9.79
CA ILE A 67 -1.00 25.51 -9.44
C ILE A 67 -0.73 24.69 -10.70
N ASP A 68 -1.71 24.57 -11.61
CA ASP A 68 -1.60 23.79 -12.83
C ASP A 68 -0.51 24.34 -13.76
N TYR A 69 -0.56 25.64 -14.07
CA TYR A 69 0.44 26.27 -14.95
C TYR A 69 1.83 26.28 -14.34
N CYS A 70 1.94 26.44 -13.01
CA CYS A 70 3.21 26.24 -12.31
C CYS A 70 3.71 24.80 -12.44
N SER A 71 2.81 23.81 -12.34
CA SER A 71 3.15 22.39 -12.48
C SER A 71 3.62 22.08 -13.90
N ILE A 72 3.07 22.70 -14.94
CA ILE A 72 3.60 22.62 -16.32
C ILE A 72 5.05 23.09 -16.36
N VAL A 73 5.33 24.30 -15.84
CA VAL A 73 6.69 24.87 -15.84
C VAL A 73 7.65 23.97 -15.07
N LEU A 74 7.22 23.48 -13.91
CA LEU A 74 8.02 22.60 -13.06
C LEU A 74 8.33 21.28 -13.77
N PHE A 75 7.32 20.61 -14.32
CA PHE A 75 7.46 19.38 -15.09
C PHE A 75 8.45 19.54 -16.24
N MET A 76 8.31 20.58 -17.06
CA MET A 76 9.21 20.83 -18.19
C MET A 76 10.66 21.08 -17.76
N CYS A 77 10.87 21.56 -16.54
CA CYS A 77 12.21 21.79 -16.00
C CYS A 77 12.78 20.58 -15.25
N LEU A 78 11.98 19.62 -14.78
CA LEU A 78 12.49 18.50 -14.00
C LEU A 78 13.30 17.53 -14.86
N ASN A 79 14.39 17.02 -14.28
CA ASN A 79 15.27 16.00 -14.82
C ASN A 79 15.88 15.21 -13.65
N PRO A 80 16.56 14.07 -13.88
CA PRO A 80 17.10 13.26 -12.79
C PRO A 80 17.99 14.03 -11.80
N GLU A 81 18.81 14.97 -12.27
CA GLU A 81 19.67 15.80 -11.42
C GLU A 81 18.86 16.76 -10.53
N ARG A 82 17.82 17.39 -11.09
CA ARG A 82 16.93 18.31 -10.37
C ARG A 82 15.97 17.58 -9.43
N SER A 83 15.54 16.36 -9.77
CA SER A 83 14.79 15.50 -8.86
C SER A 83 15.60 15.21 -7.60
N LYS A 84 16.92 14.99 -7.72
CA LYS A 84 17.81 14.87 -6.54
C LYS A 84 17.88 16.16 -5.73
N GLN A 85 17.86 17.34 -6.36
CA GLN A 85 17.82 18.63 -5.63
C GLN A 85 16.54 18.80 -4.80
N LEU A 86 15.42 18.18 -5.20
CA LEU A 86 14.18 18.18 -4.41
C LEU A 86 14.30 17.40 -3.11
N GLN A 87 15.22 16.44 -3.01
CA GLN A 87 15.45 15.66 -1.79
C GLN A 87 16.07 16.52 -0.67
N GLU A 88 16.80 17.58 -1.03
CA GLU A 88 17.47 18.46 -0.06
C GLU A 88 16.46 19.04 0.94
N GLN A 89 16.85 19.12 2.22
CA GLN A 89 15.94 19.48 3.32
C GLN A 89 15.21 20.82 3.10
N ASN A 90 15.84 21.77 2.42
CA ASN A 90 15.25 23.08 2.12
C ASN A 90 14.24 23.04 0.96
N ASN A 91 14.34 22.05 0.07
CA ASN A 91 13.57 21.96 -1.17
C ASN A 91 12.47 20.90 -1.13
N LEU A 92 12.54 19.95 -0.19
CA LEU A 92 11.56 18.86 -0.02
C LEU A 92 10.11 19.37 0.10
N LYS A 93 9.91 20.58 0.60
CA LYS A 93 8.59 21.25 0.65
C LYS A 93 7.93 21.35 -0.73
N ILE A 94 8.70 21.53 -1.80
CA ILE A 94 8.15 21.57 -3.17
C ILE A 94 7.56 20.19 -3.53
N ALA A 95 8.32 19.12 -3.31
CA ALA A 95 7.85 17.77 -3.61
C ALA A 95 6.63 17.38 -2.76
N VAL A 96 6.63 17.74 -1.46
CA VAL A 96 5.45 17.57 -0.59
C VAL A 96 4.24 18.32 -1.14
N ARG A 97 4.42 19.57 -1.60
CA ARG A 97 3.30 20.38 -2.12
C ARG A 97 2.79 19.90 -3.47
N VAL A 98 3.66 19.40 -4.34
CA VAL A 98 3.24 18.74 -5.59
C VAL A 98 2.38 17.51 -5.27
N PHE A 99 2.82 16.66 -4.34
CA PHE A 99 2.06 15.47 -3.92
C PHE A 99 0.73 15.82 -3.25
N GLN A 100 0.71 16.85 -2.39
CA GLN A 100 -0.52 17.34 -1.78
C GLN A 100 -1.49 17.90 -2.83
N ALA A 101 -0.97 18.63 -3.82
CA ALA A 101 -1.77 19.16 -4.92
C ALA A 101 -2.37 18.05 -5.79
N SER A 102 -1.61 16.98 -6.09
CA SER A 102 -2.12 15.85 -6.88
C SER A 102 -3.24 15.09 -6.16
N ARG A 103 -3.22 15.05 -4.82
CA ARG A 103 -4.33 14.50 -4.01
C ARG A 103 -5.54 15.42 -3.95
N ARG A 104 -5.33 16.72 -3.76
CA ARG A 104 -6.42 17.69 -3.57
C ARG A 104 -7.16 17.99 -4.86
N CYS A 105 -6.45 18.04 -5.99
CA CYS A 105 -6.99 18.43 -7.28
C CYS A 105 -6.60 17.38 -8.36
N PRO A 106 -7.21 16.18 -8.36
CA PRO A 106 -6.83 15.09 -9.28
C PRO A 106 -6.97 15.43 -10.77
N GLU A 107 -7.84 16.39 -11.11
CA GLU A 107 -8.01 16.91 -12.48
C GLU A 107 -6.75 17.60 -13.02
N LEU A 108 -5.86 18.08 -12.13
CA LEU A 108 -4.60 18.73 -12.50
C LEU A 108 -3.54 17.69 -12.86
N LYS A 109 -3.68 17.12 -14.06
CA LYS A 109 -2.86 16.00 -14.56
C LYS A 109 -1.35 16.23 -14.42
N TRP A 110 -0.87 17.47 -14.52
CA TRP A 110 0.56 17.77 -14.43
C TRP A 110 1.15 17.47 -13.06
N THR A 111 0.39 17.64 -11.98
CA THR A 111 0.87 17.29 -10.62
C THR A 111 1.06 15.78 -10.50
N THR A 112 0.09 14.99 -10.96
CA THR A 112 0.19 13.52 -11.02
C THR A 112 1.36 13.08 -11.89
N LEU A 113 1.53 13.67 -13.09
CA LEU A 113 2.66 13.37 -13.98
C LEU A 113 4.02 13.69 -13.34
N ILE A 114 4.12 14.75 -12.52
CA ILE A 114 5.36 15.01 -11.78
C ILE A 114 5.61 13.90 -10.76
N VAL A 115 4.59 13.48 -10.00
CA VAL A 115 4.71 12.42 -9.01
C VAL A 115 5.18 11.12 -9.68
N THR A 116 4.50 10.65 -10.70
CA THR A 116 4.76 9.36 -11.36
C THR A 116 6.07 9.36 -12.15
N ASN A 117 6.32 10.40 -12.95
CA ASN A 117 7.45 10.41 -13.90
C ASN A 117 8.75 10.94 -13.31
N HIS A 118 8.70 11.63 -12.16
CA HIS A 118 9.90 12.23 -11.56
C HIS A 118 10.09 11.89 -10.09
N LEU A 119 9.07 12.00 -9.24
CA LEU A 119 9.25 11.78 -7.80
C LEU A 119 9.43 10.30 -7.46
N LEU A 120 8.57 9.44 -8.00
CA LEU A 120 8.62 7.99 -7.76
C LEU A 120 9.86 7.32 -8.38
N GLN A 121 10.46 7.95 -9.40
CA GLN A 121 11.70 7.47 -10.05
C GLN A 121 12.96 7.65 -9.18
N CYS A 122 12.84 8.28 -7.99
CA CYS A 122 13.96 8.53 -7.09
C CYS A 122 13.65 7.98 -5.69
N HIS A 123 14.13 6.77 -5.37
CA HIS A 123 13.83 6.07 -4.11
C HIS A 123 14.15 6.93 -2.87
N GLU A 124 15.28 7.63 -2.87
CA GLU A 124 15.69 8.52 -1.77
C GLU A 124 14.74 9.70 -1.56
N LEU A 125 14.18 10.25 -2.64
CA LEU A 125 13.15 11.28 -2.55
C LEU A 125 11.83 10.71 -2.02
N VAL A 126 11.45 9.50 -2.43
CA VAL A 126 10.25 8.83 -1.91
C VAL A 126 10.38 8.57 -0.40
N LYS A 127 11.53 8.09 0.07
CA LYS A 127 11.82 7.91 1.51
C LYS A 127 11.69 9.24 2.27
N ALA A 128 12.30 10.30 1.74
CA ALA A 128 12.25 11.63 2.35
C ALA A 128 10.81 12.19 2.38
N LEU A 129 10.04 11.99 1.31
CA LEU A 129 8.63 12.35 1.25
C LEU A 129 7.83 11.58 2.29
N TYR A 130 7.92 10.25 2.29
CA TYR A 130 7.20 9.38 3.23
C TYR A 130 7.42 9.80 4.69
N ALA A 131 8.64 10.18 5.06
CA ALA A 131 8.97 10.66 6.40
C ALA A 131 8.28 11.99 6.77
N LYS A 132 7.91 12.83 5.80
CA LYS A 132 7.24 14.13 6.03
C LYS A 132 5.72 14.09 5.91
N LEU A 133 5.17 13.09 5.25
CA LEU A 133 3.73 12.96 5.04
C LEU A 133 3.02 12.49 6.31
N SER A 134 1.76 12.91 6.46
CA SER A 134 0.79 12.37 7.41
C SER A 134 0.37 10.95 7.01
N ASP A 135 -0.26 10.18 7.91
CA ASP A 135 -0.65 8.80 7.61
C ASP A 135 -1.68 8.68 6.45
N PRO A 136 -2.69 9.57 6.30
CA PRO A 136 -3.55 9.57 5.11
C PRO A 136 -2.80 9.87 3.82
N GLU A 137 -1.78 10.73 3.88
CA GLU A 137 -0.92 11.03 2.75
C GLU A 137 0.00 9.87 2.40
N ARG A 138 0.56 9.16 3.40
CA ARG A 138 1.35 7.93 3.20
C ARG A 138 0.52 6.84 2.55
N THR A 139 -0.73 6.67 2.98
CA THR A 139 -1.68 5.74 2.37
C THR A 139 -1.85 6.03 0.87
N SER A 140 -2.12 7.29 0.51
CA SER A 140 -2.24 7.67 -0.91
C SER A 140 -0.92 7.51 -1.70
N LEU A 141 0.23 7.75 -1.07
CA LEU A 141 1.53 7.55 -1.72
C LEU A 141 1.76 6.07 -2.05
N LEU A 142 1.44 5.18 -1.11
CA LEU A 142 1.54 3.73 -1.29
C LEU A 142 0.54 3.22 -2.34
N GLU A 143 -0.67 3.79 -2.40
CA GLU A 143 -1.65 3.48 -3.45
C GLU A 143 -1.14 3.87 -4.84
N LEU A 144 -0.50 5.04 -4.99
CA LEU A 144 0.13 5.43 -6.25
C LEU A 144 1.28 4.48 -6.62
N ILE A 145 2.15 4.14 -5.66
CA ILE A 145 3.24 3.17 -5.90
C ILE A 145 2.66 1.84 -6.37
N LEU A 146 1.61 1.34 -5.71
CA LEU A 146 0.96 0.08 -6.09
C LEU A 146 0.32 0.15 -7.49
N SER A 147 -0.28 1.28 -7.87
CA SER A 147 -0.83 1.49 -9.22
C SER A 147 0.27 1.46 -10.28
N GLU A 148 1.37 2.18 -10.05
CA GLU A 148 2.51 2.23 -10.96
C GLU A 148 3.17 0.86 -11.14
N MET A 149 3.28 0.07 -10.07
CA MET A 149 3.79 -1.29 -10.15
C MET A 149 2.92 -2.17 -11.06
N LYS A 150 1.59 -2.05 -10.95
CA LYS A 150 0.63 -2.85 -11.73
C LYS A 150 0.54 -2.40 -13.19
N GLU A 151 0.65 -1.10 -13.46
CA GLU A 151 0.51 -0.53 -14.80
C GLU A 151 1.80 -0.61 -15.61
N SER A 152 2.93 -0.28 -14.98
CA SER A 152 4.21 -0.06 -15.67
C SER A 152 5.22 -1.19 -15.46
N SER A 153 4.91 -2.20 -14.63
CA SER A 153 5.82 -3.30 -14.26
C SER A 153 7.20 -2.81 -13.79
N VAL A 154 7.23 -1.65 -13.14
CA VAL A 154 8.46 -1.01 -12.66
C VAL A 154 8.94 -1.74 -11.41
N LEU A 155 10.22 -2.10 -11.40
CA LEU A 155 10.90 -2.64 -10.23
C LEU A 155 11.17 -1.50 -9.24
N ILE A 156 10.86 -1.71 -7.96
CA ILE A 156 11.12 -0.72 -6.91
C ILE A 156 12.58 -0.75 -6.43
N GLY A 157 13.28 -1.87 -6.63
CA GLY A 157 14.67 -2.08 -6.24
C GLY A 157 14.88 -2.39 -4.76
N GLU A 158 16.05 -2.98 -4.47
CA GLU A 158 16.42 -3.52 -3.14
C GLU A 158 16.29 -2.49 -2.00
N GLU A 159 16.82 -1.29 -2.17
CA GLU A 159 16.83 -0.27 -1.12
C GLU A 159 15.42 0.21 -0.76
N MET A 160 14.52 0.28 -1.76
CA MET A 160 13.14 0.67 -1.55
C MET A 160 12.33 -0.47 -0.94
N ALA A 161 12.53 -1.70 -1.41
CA ALA A 161 11.91 -2.90 -0.85
C ALA A 161 12.25 -3.05 0.64
N THR A 162 13.53 -2.88 1.00
CA THR A 162 14.01 -2.93 2.38
C THR A 162 13.38 -1.82 3.24
N PHE A 163 13.26 -0.61 2.71
CA PHE A 163 12.60 0.50 3.40
C PHE A 163 11.11 0.24 3.65
N LEU A 164 10.40 -0.30 2.66
CA LEU A 164 8.97 -0.65 2.79
C LEU A 164 8.77 -1.77 3.80
N ALA A 165 9.65 -2.79 3.80
CA ALA A 165 9.64 -3.85 4.79
C ALA A 165 9.84 -3.30 6.21
N ALA A 166 10.88 -2.48 6.43
CA ALA A 166 11.12 -1.86 7.73
C ALA A 166 9.95 -0.97 8.20
N SER A 167 9.35 -0.22 7.27
CA SER A 167 8.16 0.60 7.57
C SER A 167 6.96 -0.25 7.96
N PHE A 168 6.78 -1.41 7.32
CA PHE A 168 5.73 -2.35 7.67
C PHE A 168 5.98 -2.95 9.05
N GLU A 169 7.21 -3.37 9.34
CA GLU A 169 7.59 -3.88 10.66
C GLU A 169 7.26 -2.89 11.78
N GLU A 170 7.62 -1.61 11.60
CA GLU A 170 7.34 -0.52 12.54
C GLU A 170 5.84 -0.32 12.79
N LYS A 171 5.03 -0.30 11.72
CA LYS A 171 3.60 0.05 11.81
C LYS A 171 2.67 -1.14 12.00
N SER A 172 3.13 -2.37 11.76
CA SER A 172 2.33 -3.60 11.72
C SER A 172 1.34 -3.77 12.89
N GLN A 173 1.76 -3.42 14.11
CA GLN A 173 0.95 -3.61 15.31
C GLN A 173 -0.23 -2.64 15.43
N SER A 174 -0.21 -1.50 14.73
CA SER A 174 -1.33 -0.53 14.75
C SER A 174 -2.63 -1.16 14.24
N VAL A 175 -2.53 -2.17 13.37
CA VAL A 175 -3.66 -2.93 12.82
C VAL A 175 -4.54 -3.54 13.90
N LEU A 176 -3.98 -3.90 15.06
CA LEU A 176 -4.75 -4.48 16.17
C LEU A 176 -5.70 -3.46 16.81
N ARG A 177 -5.46 -2.16 16.65
CA ARG A 177 -6.38 -1.12 17.13
C ARG A 177 -7.72 -1.14 16.38
N LEU A 178 -7.74 -1.69 15.16
CA LEU A 178 -8.96 -1.88 14.37
C LEU A 178 -9.93 -2.89 15.01
N VAL A 179 -9.50 -3.69 15.99
CA VAL A 179 -10.39 -4.57 16.76
C VAL A 179 -11.43 -3.77 17.54
N SER A 180 -11.05 -2.58 18.03
CA SER A 180 -11.88 -1.73 18.89
C SER A 180 -12.28 -0.40 18.25
N ALA A 181 -11.63 -0.01 17.15
CA ALA A 181 -11.84 1.30 16.54
C ALA A 181 -13.18 1.37 15.80
N THR A 182 -13.97 2.41 16.09
CA THR A 182 -15.23 2.69 15.38
C THR A 182 -15.01 3.40 14.04
N ASN A 183 -13.88 4.11 13.91
CA ASN A 183 -13.42 4.79 12.70
C ASN A 183 -12.03 4.25 12.36
N GLY A 184 -11.71 4.07 11.07
CA GLY A 184 -10.43 3.51 10.63
C GLY A 184 -9.22 4.23 11.26
N ASP A 185 -8.32 3.47 11.86
CA ASP A 185 -7.05 3.99 12.39
C ASP A 185 -6.10 4.29 11.23
N GLU A 186 -5.74 5.56 11.03
CA GLU A 186 -4.93 6.00 9.88
C GLU A 186 -3.57 5.29 9.82
N GLU A 187 -2.95 5.03 10.97
CA GLU A 187 -1.69 4.30 11.05
C GLU A 187 -1.86 2.82 10.65
N ALA A 188 -2.99 2.21 11.01
CA ALA A 188 -3.36 0.87 10.57
C ALA A 188 -3.60 0.81 9.05
N LEU A 189 -4.19 1.83 8.46
CA LEU A 189 -4.37 1.92 7.00
C LEU A 189 -3.02 1.97 6.28
N VAL A 190 -2.04 2.69 6.82
CA VAL A 190 -0.67 2.69 6.30
C VAL A 190 -0.06 1.28 6.36
N ALA A 191 -0.20 0.58 7.48
CA ALA A 191 0.31 -0.79 7.62
C ALA A 191 -0.35 -1.77 6.63
N ILE A 192 -1.66 -1.65 6.40
CA ILE A 192 -2.39 -2.45 5.41
C ILE A 192 -1.87 -2.16 4.00
N ARG A 193 -1.71 -0.90 3.61
CA ARG A 193 -1.18 -0.55 2.28
C ARG A 193 0.26 -0.96 2.07
N LEU A 194 1.09 -0.90 3.12
CA LEU A 194 2.46 -1.44 3.06
C LEU A 194 2.46 -2.95 2.76
N LEU A 195 1.56 -3.71 3.40
CA LEU A 195 1.38 -5.14 3.12
C LEU A 195 0.95 -5.37 1.66
N ASP A 196 0.03 -4.56 1.14
CA ASP A 196 -0.43 -4.65 -0.25
C ASP A 196 0.74 -4.45 -1.24
N VAL A 197 1.56 -3.42 -1.01
CA VAL A 197 2.77 -3.17 -1.81
C VAL A 197 3.76 -4.32 -1.69
N LEU A 198 4.10 -4.76 -0.47
CA LEU A 198 5.06 -5.86 -0.25
C LEU A 198 4.62 -7.17 -0.91
N CYS A 199 3.32 -7.44 -0.93
CA CYS A 199 2.81 -8.58 -1.66
C CYS A 199 3.02 -8.46 -3.18
N GLU A 200 2.85 -7.27 -3.76
CA GLU A 200 3.11 -7.04 -5.17
C GLU A 200 4.61 -7.21 -5.47
N VAL A 201 5.49 -6.62 -4.65
CA VAL A 201 6.95 -6.76 -4.77
C VAL A 201 7.37 -8.22 -4.72
N THR A 202 6.89 -8.97 -3.73
CA THR A 202 7.22 -10.40 -3.56
C THR A 202 6.60 -11.31 -4.61
N SER A 203 5.66 -10.82 -5.43
CA SER A 203 5.14 -11.56 -6.57
C SER A 203 6.08 -11.51 -7.77
N ASN A 204 7.07 -10.61 -7.78
CA ASN A 204 8.11 -10.53 -8.79
C ASN A 204 9.36 -11.36 -8.38
N PRO A 205 9.76 -12.40 -9.15
CA PRO A 205 10.92 -13.21 -8.83
C PRO A 205 12.25 -12.45 -8.73
N GLU A 206 12.40 -11.35 -9.47
CA GLU A 206 13.62 -10.53 -9.48
C GLU A 206 13.79 -9.76 -8.15
N GLU A 207 12.67 -9.34 -7.53
CA GLU A 207 12.69 -8.55 -6.29
C GLU A 207 12.54 -9.41 -5.03
N LEU A 208 11.97 -10.61 -5.18
CA LEU A 208 11.69 -11.53 -4.08
C LEU A 208 12.94 -11.82 -3.23
N GLN A 209 14.10 -12.00 -3.86
CA GLN A 209 15.34 -12.37 -3.14
C GLN A 209 15.73 -11.34 -2.09
N HIS A 210 15.52 -10.05 -2.35
CA HIS A 210 15.84 -8.97 -1.40
C HIS A 210 14.97 -9.02 -0.15
N LEU A 211 13.70 -9.40 -0.29
CA LEU A 211 12.77 -9.50 0.83
C LEU A 211 12.91 -10.83 1.58
N GLN A 212 13.32 -11.89 0.90
CA GLN A 212 13.58 -13.18 1.53
C GLN A 212 14.75 -13.16 2.52
N THR A 213 15.69 -12.23 2.35
CA THR A 213 16.82 -12.03 3.27
C THR A 213 16.49 -11.09 4.44
N CYS A 214 15.25 -10.56 4.52
CA CYS A 214 14.78 -9.74 5.62
C CYS A 214 14.08 -10.62 6.68
N PRO A 215 14.78 -11.11 7.72
CA PRO A 215 14.17 -12.03 8.69
C PRO A 215 13.04 -11.38 9.51
N GLY A 216 13.16 -10.08 9.82
CA GLY A 216 12.15 -9.34 10.58
C GLY A 216 10.77 -9.37 9.92
N LEU A 217 10.74 -9.23 8.59
CA LEU A 217 9.50 -9.19 7.81
C LEU A 217 8.67 -10.47 7.96
N LEU A 218 9.31 -11.64 7.85
CA LEU A 218 8.63 -12.93 7.98
C LEU A 218 8.10 -13.13 9.41
N GLU A 219 8.92 -12.83 10.41
CA GLU A 219 8.53 -12.96 11.82
C GLU A 219 7.35 -12.05 12.17
N VAL A 220 7.37 -10.81 11.69
CA VAL A 220 6.28 -9.84 11.88
C VAL A 220 5.01 -10.31 11.17
N ALA A 221 5.10 -10.78 9.92
CA ALA A 221 3.93 -11.26 9.18
C ALA A 221 3.24 -12.45 9.90
N ILE A 222 4.02 -13.42 10.38
CA ILE A 222 3.49 -14.58 11.12
C ILE A 222 2.90 -14.15 12.46
N SER A 223 3.60 -13.29 13.19
CA SER A 223 3.15 -12.80 14.49
C SER A 223 1.85 -12.01 14.36
N LEU A 224 1.75 -11.15 13.35
CA LEU A 224 0.55 -10.38 13.09
C LEU A 224 -0.62 -11.26 12.66
N LEU A 225 -0.39 -12.24 11.77
CA LEU A 225 -1.40 -13.22 11.37
C LEU A 225 -1.96 -13.95 12.60
N LYS A 226 -1.09 -14.36 13.52
CA LYS A 226 -1.48 -15.01 14.77
C LYS A 226 -2.37 -14.11 15.64
N LEU A 227 -2.00 -12.84 15.78
CA LEU A 227 -2.71 -11.88 16.62
C LEU A 227 -4.08 -11.53 16.03
N VAL A 228 -4.18 -11.24 14.73
CA VAL A 228 -5.47 -10.93 14.09
C VAL A 228 -6.39 -12.15 14.02
N HIS A 229 -5.83 -13.35 13.80
CA HIS A 229 -6.60 -14.61 13.82
C HIS A 229 -7.16 -14.91 15.21
N LEU A 230 -6.35 -14.71 16.26
CA LEU A 230 -6.80 -14.87 17.64
C LEU A 230 -7.88 -13.85 18.00
N ALA A 231 -7.68 -12.57 17.63
CA ALA A 231 -8.65 -11.52 17.86
C ALA A 231 -9.99 -11.86 17.20
N GLY A 232 -9.98 -12.29 15.93
CA GLY A 232 -11.19 -12.69 15.20
C GLY A 232 -11.93 -13.89 15.80
N LYS A 233 -11.24 -14.77 16.54
CA LYS A 233 -11.84 -15.92 17.25
C LYS A 233 -12.38 -15.58 18.64
N GLN A 234 -11.82 -14.59 19.32
CA GLN A 234 -12.16 -14.26 20.71
C GLN A 234 -13.39 -13.38 20.84
N THR A 235 -13.50 -12.36 19.99
CA THR A 235 -14.60 -11.39 20.01
C THR A 235 -15.04 -11.09 18.58
N THR A 236 -16.29 -10.71 18.39
CA THR A 236 -16.77 -10.23 17.09
C THR A 236 -16.12 -8.88 16.78
N ASN A 237 -15.33 -8.82 15.70
CA ASN A 237 -14.62 -7.65 15.23
C ASN A 237 -14.33 -7.76 13.72
N ILE A 238 -13.54 -6.81 13.18
CA ILE A 238 -13.22 -6.75 11.74
C ILE A 238 -12.45 -7.96 11.20
N PHE A 239 -11.77 -8.74 12.06
CA PHE A 239 -11.01 -9.94 11.65
C PHE A 239 -11.78 -11.25 11.85
N THR A 240 -13.00 -11.18 12.40
CA THR A 240 -13.89 -12.33 12.55
C THR A 240 -14.19 -12.92 11.17
N THR A 241 -14.10 -14.24 11.07
CA THR A 241 -14.44 -14.98 9.85
C THR A 241 -15.93 -14.86 9.57
N THR A 242 -16.28 -14.42 8.35
CA THR A 242 -17.66 -14.20 7.93
C THR A 242 -18.05 -15.17 6.83
N TYR A 243 -19.35 -15.49 6.81
CA TYR A 243 -20.00 -16.34 5.82
C TYR A 243 -21.33 -15.70 5.47
N SER A 244 -21.30 -14.74 4.55
CA SER A 244 -22.44 -13.99 4.09
C SER A 244 -23.14 -14.76 2.96
N THR A 245 -24.43 -15.06 3.13
CA THR A 245 -25.30 -15.52 2.04
C THR A 245 -25.80 -14.37 1.16
N GLU A 246 -25.64 -13.13 1.62
CA GLU A 246 -26.08 -11.91 0.96
C GLU A 246 -24.85 -11.09 0.54
N GLN A 247 -24.86 -10.60 -0.71
CA GLN A 247 -23.80 -9.79 -1.32
C GLN A 247 -23.77 -8.36 -0.78
N GLU A 248 -23.74 -8.17 0.54
CA GLU A 248 -23.35 -6.88 1.08
C GLU A 248 -21.82 -6.79 0.99
N GLU A 249 -21.32 -5.98 0.06
CA GLU A 249 -19.91 -5.62 -0.01
C GLU A 249 -19.53 -4.92 1.30
N ILE A 250 -18.87 -5.65 2.19
CA ILE A 250 -18.21 -5.06 3.35
C ILE A 250 -17.05 -4.23 2.81
N SER A 251 -17.27 -2.93 2.61
CA SER A 251 -16.24 -2.00 2.16
C SER A 251 -15.45 -1.49 3.36
N HIS A 252 -14.53 -2.31 3.86
CA HIS A 252 -13.56 -1.88 4.87
C HIS A 252 -12.13 -2.09 4.36
N PRO A 253 -11.19 -1.16 4.55
CA PRO A 253 -9.82 -1.30 4.05
C PRO A 253 -9.06 -2.53 4.57
N ALA A 254 -9.47 -3.10 5.70
CA ALA A 254 -8.90 -4.33 6.27
C ALA A 254 -9.44 -5.63 5.66
N VAL A 255 -10.39 -5.55 4.72
CA VAL A 255 -10.83 -6.74 3.95
C VAL A 255 -9.64 -7.28 3.16
N GLY A 256 -9.46 -8.59 3.19
CA GLY A 256 -8.33 -9.29 2.56
C GLY A 256 -7.06 -9.30 3.41
N PHE A 257 -7.02 -8.67 4.59
CA PHE A 257 -5.79 -8.51 5.35
C PHE A 257 -5.13 -9.84 5.76
N LYS A 258 -5.89 -10.81 6.30
CA LYS A 258 -5.34 -12.15 6.63
C LYS A 258 -4.85 -12.87 5.38
N SER A 259 -5.63 -12.76 4.30
CA SER A 259 -5.30 -13.33 2.99
C SER A 259 -3.96 -12.80 2.47
N HIS A 260 -3.73 -11.49 2.55
CA HIS A 260 -2.48 -10.86 2.13
C HIS A 260 -1.29 -11.21 3.05
N LEU A 261 -1.50 -11.37 4.37
CA LEU A 261 -0.46 -11.87 5.26
C LEU A 261 -0.02 -13.28 4.87
N ILE A 262 -0.98 -14.17 4.60
CA ILE A 262 -0.70 -15.55 4.17
C ILE A 262 0.00 -15.54 2.79
N ARG A 263 -0.43 -14.69 1.86
CA ARG A 263 0.24 -14.48 0.58
C ARG A 263 1.70 -14.09 0.75
N LEU A 264 1.97 -13.06 1.57
CA LEU A 264 3.33 -12.59 1.83
C LEU A 264 4.19 -13.71 2.44
N ILE A 265 3.69 -14.42 3.45
CA ILE A 265 4.40 -15.56 4.07
C ILE A 265 4.71 -16.63 3.02
N GLY A 266 3.72 -16.99 2.20
CA GLY A 266 3.88 -17.97 1.12
C GLY A 266 4.96 -17.56 0.11
N ASN A 267 4.92 -16.31 -0.36
CA ASN A 267 5.92 -15.78 -1.29
C ASN A 267 7.33 -15.82 -0.69
N LEU A 268 7.50 -15.37 0.55
CA LEU A 268 8.79 -15.37 1.25
C LEU A 268 9.37 -16.78 1.47
N CYS A 269 8.53 -17.81 1.49
CA CYS A 269 8.96 -19.21 1.62
C CYS A 269 9.32 -19.88 0.28
N TYR A 270 8.97 -19.28 -0.85
CA TYR A 270 9.18 -19.87 -2.17
C TYR A 270 10.67 -20.17 -2.40
N ARG A 271 11.03 -21.46 -2.51
CA ARG A 271 12.40 -21.95 -2.67
C ARG A 271 13.41 -21.40 -1.66
N ASN A 272 12.94 -20.99 -0.48
CA ASN A 272 13.79 -20.45 0.59
C ASN A 272 13.69 -21.31 1.84
N LYS A 273 14.61 -22.27 1.96
CA LYS A 273 14.62 -23.22 3.07
C LYS A 273 14.73 -22.57 4.46
N GLY A 274 15.49 -21.48 4.57
CA GLY A 274 15.61 -20.75 5.84
C GLY A 274 14.26 -20.20 6.31
N ASN A 275 13.51 -19.59 5.40
CA ASN A 275 12.17 -19.08 5.69
C ASN A 275 11.17 -20.22 5.95
N GLN A 276 11.22 -21.31 5.18
CA GLN A 276 10.38 -22.50 5.42
C GLN A 276 10.59 -23.09 6.82
N ASP A 277 11.84 -23.25 7.23
CA ASP A 277 12.21 -23.79 8.54
C ASP A 277 11.81 -22.81 9.66
N LYS A 278 11.93 -21.49 9.40
CA LYS A 278 11.48 -20.46 10.34
C LYS A 278 9.98 -20.47 10.57
N VAL A 279 9.17 -20.65 9.52
CA VAL A 279 7.71 -20.78 9.66
C VAL A 279 7.35 -22.01 10.50
N TYR A 280 8.06 -23.11 10.32
CA TYR A 280 7.91 -24.29 11.17
C TYR A 280 8.19 -23.96 12.64
N GLU A 281 9.34 -23.34 12.93
CA GLU A 281 9.76 -23.00 14.30
C GLU A 281 8.78 -22.06 15.02
N LEU A 282 8.15 -21.15 14.27
CA LEU A 282 7.17 -20.21 14.80
C LEU A 282 5.75 -20.77 14.91
N ASN A 283 5.55 -22.07 14.67
CA ASN A 283 4.23 -22.71 14.59
C ASN A 283 3.30 -22.06 13.55
N GLY A 284 3.88 -21.58 12.45
CA GLY A 284 3.14 -20.94 11.36
C GLY A 284 2.36 -21.93 10.48
N ILE A 285 2.81 -23.19 10.36
CA ILE A 285 2.13 -24.19 9.52
C ILE A 285 0.70 -24.47 10.01
N PRO A 286 0.45 -24.81 11.30
CA PRO A 286 -0.93 -24.97 11.79
C PRO A 286 -1.76 -23.70 11.66
N LEU A 287 -1.16 -22.53 11.90
CA LEU A 287 -1.84 -21.24 11.78
C LEU A 287 -2.33 -20.97 10.36
N ILE A 288 -1.54 -21.29 9.34
CA ILE A 288 -1.93 -21.15 7.93
C ILE A 288 -3.01 -22.17 7.57
N LEU A 289 -2.87 -23.43 8.00
CA LEU A 289 -3.89 -24.46 7.78
C LEU A 289 -5.25 -24.12 8.40
N ASP A 290 -5.23 -23.46 9.56
CA ASP A 290 -6.42 -22.93 10.24
C ASP A 290 -7.21 -21.90 9.40
N ASN A 291 -6.59 -21.33 8.37
CA ASN A 291 -7.18 -20.35 7.46
C ASN A 291 -7.60 -20.96 6.10
N CYS A 292 -7.62 -22.29 5.96
CA CYS A 292 -8.12 -22.99 4.76
C CYS A 292 -9.65 -23.05 4.65
N SER A 293 -10.37 -22.26 5.45
CA SER A 293 -11.84 -22.14 5.38
C SER A 293 -12.25 -20.94 4.52
N ILE A 294 -13.49 -20.95 4.03
CA ILE A 294 -14.07 -19.77 3.39
C ILE A 294 -14.17 -18.64 4.42
N ASP A 295 -13.86 -17.42 4.00
CA ASP A 295 -13.96 -16.20 4.81
C ASP A 295 -14.23 -15.03 3.85
N ASP A 296 -15.44 -14.47 3.87
CA ASP A 296 -15.82 -13.41 2.94
C ASP A 296 -15.11 -12.09 3.22
N ASN A 297 -14.68 -11.87 4.46
CA ASN A 297 -13.81 -10.75 4.82
C ASN A 297 -12.39 -10.95 4.29
N ASN A 298 -12.02 -12.15 3.81
CA ASN A 298 -10.69 -12.46 3.31
C ASN A 298 -10.76 -13.22 1.98
N PRO A 299 -11.06 -12.53 0.87
CA PRO A 299 -11.10 -13.14 -0.45
C PRO A 299 -9.84 -13.95 -0.76
N PHE A 300 -10.05 -15.11 -1.38
CA PHE A 300 -8.99 -16.06 -1.77
C PHE A 300 -8.13 -16.63 -0.62
N ILE A 301 -8.52 -16.47 0.66
CA ILE A 301 -7.69 -16.93 1.79
C ILE A 301 -7.32 -18.42 1.70
N ASN A 302 -8.25 -19.27 1.25
CA ASN A 302 -7.98 -20.70 1.05
C ASN A 302 -6.93 -20.93 -0.05
N GLN A 303 -7.05 -20.24 -1.19
CA GLN A 303 -6.07 -20.35 -2.28
C GLN A 303 -4.67 -19.92 -1.82
N TRP A 304 -4.57 -18.81 -1.08
CA TRP A 304 -3.30 -18.35 -0.53
C TRP A 304 -2.76 -19.30 0.54
N ALA A 305 -3.62 -19.89 1.38
CA ALA A 305 -3.20 -20.88 2.36
C ALA A 305 -2.66 -22.15 1.69
N VAL A 306 -3.34 -22.68 0.68
CA VAL A 306 -2.87 -23.82 -0.12
C VAL A 306 -1.54 -23.50 -0.81
N TYR A 307 -1.43 -22.32 -1.41
CA TYR A 307 -0.20 -21.85 -2.04
C TYR A 307 0.97 -21.74 -1.04
N ALA A 308 0.73 -21.14 0.13
CA ALA A 308 1.73 -21.02 1.17
C ALA A 308 2.17 -22.40 1.68
N ILE A 309 1.25 -23.34 1.89
CA ILE A 309 1.58 -24.71 2.30
C ILE A 309 2.36 -25.46 1.24
N HIS A 310 2.04 -25.25 -0.05
CA HIS A 310 2.84 -25.79 -1.14
C HIS A 310 4.30 -25.30 -1.05
N ASN A 311 4.51 -23.98 -0.97
CA ASN A 311 5.86 -23.40 -0.85
C ASN A 311 6.59 -23.83 0.43
N LEU A 312 5.87 -24.03 1.54
CA LEU A 312 6.42 -24.51 2.80
C LEU A 312 6.87 -25.97 2.75
N THR A 313 6.31 -26.77 1.86
CA THR A 313 6.58 -28.20 1.72
C THR A 313 7.45 -28.54 0.50
N GLU A 314 7.63 -27.61 -0.43
CA GLU A 314 8.53 -27.76 -1.59
C GLU A 314 9.95 -28.07 -1.10
N GLU A 315 10.43 -29.27 -1.44
CA GLU A 315 11.75 -29.81 -1.06
C GLU A 315 12.04 -29.82 0.47
N ASN A 316 11.01 -29.67 1.31
CA ASN A 316 11.14 -29.64 2.77
C ASN A 316 10.48 -30.86 3.45
N LYS A 317 11.27 -31.93 3.60
CA LYS A 317 10.82 -33.20 4.23
C LYS A 317 10.30 -33.01 5.66
N ARG A 318 10.91 -32.11 6.44
CA ARG A 318 10.50 -31.87 7.84
C ARG A 318 9.07 -31.33 7.90
N ASN A 319 8.76 -30.36 7.05
CA ASN A 319 7.43 -29.77 6.97
C ASN A 319 6.41 -30.76 6.41
N GLN A 320 6.79 -31.55 5.40
CA GLN A 320 5.95 -32.64 4.88
C GLN A 320 5.60 -33.68 5.96
N GLU A 321 6.60 -34.16 6.70
CA GLU A 321 6.41 -35.12 7.79
C GLU A 321 5.56 -34.55 8.93
N PHE A 322 5.73 -33.27 9.25
CA PHE A 322 4.92 -32.60 10.26
C PHE A 322 3.43 -32.61 9.90
N ILE A 323 3.10 -32.23 8.66
CA ILE A 323 1.71 -32.26 8.18
C ILE A 323 1.20 -33.71 8.09
N ALA A 324 2.03 -34.66 7.64
CA ALA A 324 1.64 -36.06 7.55
C ALA A 324 1.33 -36.71 8.92
N ARG A 325 1.89 -36.18 10.00
CA ARG A 325 1.62 -36.62 11.38
C ARG A 325 0.40 -35.95 12.00
N MET A 326 -0.24 -34.98 11.33
CA MET A 326 -1.46 -34.35 11.83
C MET A 326 -2.62 -35.36 11.81
N GLU A 327 -3.32 -35.48 12.92
CA GLU A 327 -4.44 -36.42 13.07
C GLU A 327 -5.78 -35.72 12.83
N GLN A 328 -6.72 -36.44 12.21
CA GLN A 328 -8.09 -35.96 12.02
C GLN A 328 -8.84 -35.92 13.36
N GLN A 329 -9.19 -34.73 13.84
CA GLN A 329 -9.92 -34.54 15.11
C GLN A 329 -11.45 -34.44 14.94
N GLY A 330 -11.97 -34.72 13.74
CA GLY A 330 -13.40 -34.66 13.41
C GLY A 330 -13.75 -33.56 12.39
N PRO A 331 -15.04 -33.40 12.04
CA PRO A 331 -15.48 -32.35 11.13
C PRO A 331 -15.34 -30.98 11.78
N ALA A 332 -14.82 -30.00 11.04
CA ALA A 332 -14.77 -28.61 11.48
C ALA A 332 -16.20 -28.09 11.72
N ASP A 333 -16.33 -27.26 12.75
CA ASP A 333 -17.60 -26.64 13.08
C ASP A 333 -17.94 -25.55 12.05
N ASN A 334 -19.07 -25.69 11.36
CA ASN A 334 -19.48 -24.78 10.30
C ASN A 334 -20.74 -24.01 10.72
N PRO A 335 -20.64 -22.69 11.00
CA PRO A 335 -21.76 -21.88 11.46
C PRO A 335 -22.86 -21.72 10.40
N VAL A 336 -22.54 -21.77 9.10
CA VAL A 336 -23.53 -21.76 8.00
C VAL A 336 -24.36 -23.04 8.01
N LEU A 337 -23.71 -24.18 8.18
CA LEU A 337 -24.45 -25.44 8.28
C LEU A 337 -25.35 -25.43 9.52
N ARG A 338 -24.87 -24.91 10.65
CA ARG A 338 -25.69 -24.75 11.86
C ARG A 338 -26.88 -23.80 11.65
N SER A 339 -26.69 -22.66 10.97
CA SER A 339 -27.79 -21.73 10.69
C SER A 339 -28.83 -22.34 9.74
N LEU A 340 -28.42 -23.26 8.86
CA LEU A 340 -29.30 -24.05 7.99
C LEU A 340 -29.92 -25.27 8.71
N GLY A 341 -29.67 -25.48 10.00
CA GLY A 341 -30.15 -26.65 10.75
C GLY A 341 -29.52 -27.97 10.30
N LEU A 342 -28.29 -27.93 9.78
CA LEU A 342 -27.52 -29.07 9.28
C LEU A 342 -26.30 -29.34 10.17
N LYS A 343 -25.95 -30.61 10.34
CA LYS A 343 -24.72 -31.05 10.99
C LYS A 343 -23.97 -32.03 10.10
N ILE A 344 -22.65 -31.99 10.15
CA ILE A 344 -21.79 -32.98 9.52
C ILE A 344 -21.57 -34.15 10.48
N GLU A 345 -21.88 -35.37 10.04
CA GLU A 345 -21.50 -36.62 10.70
C GLU A 345 -20.50 -37.38 9.82
N SER A 346 -19.43 -37.90 10.42
CA SER A 346 -18.50 -38.80 9.73
C SER A 346 -18.98 -40.24 9.88
N ARG A 347 -19.25 -40.92 8.76
CA ARG A 347 -19.69 -42.32 8.73
C ARG A 347 -18.91 -43.05 7.65
N ASP A 348 -18.20 -44.11 8.03
CA ASP A 348 -17.43 -44.96 7.11
C ASP A 348 -16.48 -44.15 6.18
N GLN A 349 -15.71 -43.22 6.77
CA GLN A 349 -14.83 -42.28 6.05
C GLN A 349 -15.55 -41.31 5.09
N LYS A 350 -16.88 -41.27 5.09
CA LYS A 350 -17.68 -40.30 4.32
C LYS A 350 -18.27 -39.24 5.23
N LEU A 351 -18.28 -37.99 4.77
CA LEU A 351 -18.98 -36.90 5.43
C LEU A 351 -20.44 -36.90 4.95
N ILE A 352 -21.38 -36.97 5.89
CA ILE A 352 -22.82 -36.94 5.62
C ILE A 352 -23.41 -35.69 6.28
N LEU A 353 -24.21 -34.95 5.52
CA LEU A 353 -25.04 -33.84 6.03
C LEU A 353 -26.35 -34.40 6.59
N LYS A 354 -26.65 -34.04 7.83
CA LYS A 354 -27.87 -34.46 8.53
C LYS A 354 -28.64 -33.26 9.01
N SER A 355 -29.94 -33.24 8.72
CA SER A 355 -30.85 -32.25 9.30
C SER A 355 -31.01 -32.51 10.80
N VAL A 356 -30.73 -31.49 11.59
CA VAL A 356 -31.00 -31.46 13.02
C VAL A 356 -32.44 -30.98 13.16
N LYS A 357 -33.37 -31.88 13.50
CA LYS A 357 -34.75 -31.49 13.83
C LYS A 357 -34.71 -30.49 14.98
N GLN A 358 -35.16 -29.26 14.77
CA GLN A 358 -35.46 -28.35 15.87
C GLN A 358 -36.54 -29.03 16.72
N VAL A 359 -36.19 -29.40 17.95
CA VAL A 359 -37.20 -29.74 18.96
C VAL A 359 -37.92 -28.42 19.27
N PRO A 360 -39.25 -28.35 19.20
CA PRO A 360 -39.98 -27.15 19.60
C PRO A 360 -39.63 -26.84 21.06
N ASP A 361 -39.27 -25.58 21.35
CA ASP A 361 -39.09 -25.13 22.74
C ASP A 361 -40.39 -25.39 23.53
N PRO A 362 -40.29 -25.94 24.77
CA PRO A 362 -41.46 -26.26 25.60
C PRO A 362 -42.21 -25.03 26.13
#